data_AF-A0A7S2RNI5-F1
#
_entry.id   AF-A0A7S2RNI5-F1
#
_cell.length_a   1.000
_cell.length_b   1.000
_cell.length_c   1.000
_cell.angle_alpha   90.00
_cell.angle_beta   90.00
_cell.angle_gamma   90.00
#
_symmetry.space_group_name_H-M   'P 1'
#
loop_
_entity.id
_entity.type
_entity.pdbx_description
1 polymer ?
#
loop_
_entity_poly.entity_id
_entity_poly.type
_entity_poly.pdbx_seq_one_letter_code
_entity_poly.pdbx_strand_id
1 'polypeptide(L)'
;DLWARFYGLQYLPTFDEVEAWRAQENVGPCPWDKPAEVQEEAPGGERYIALHRGGFLDTHVYRQRIQIAAEIFLTEANDRARAAEKQAFCHVVGLGLGVWQVSQGQAQLSLEAYARAMRTMRLPHVSDVTFAWFPSGSRVGGARDGERIRDVEGHSIKVHFNRREPAEPLRSPEKLLVAQYAWDGNSYPGNEYWLGSLAGSGDPAAVSAEAGQW
;
A
#
# COMPACT_ATOMS: atom_id res chain seq x y z
N ASP A 1 -5.12 23.41 -8.66
CA ASP A 1 -4.13 22.31 -8.78
C ASP A 1 -4.86 20.99 -8.98
N LEU A 2 -4.48 20.20 -9.99
CA LEU A 2 -5.04 18.88 -10.29
C LEU A 2 -4.79 17.89 -9.15
N TRP A 3 -3.60 17.90 -8.56
CA TRP A 3 -3.21 16.96 -7.52
C TRP A 3 -3.92 17.22 -6.21
N ALA A 4 -4.05 18.48 -5.79
CA ALA A 4 -4.86 18.82 -4.63
C ALA A 4 -6.31 18.32 -4.79
N ARG A 5 -6.91 18.54 -5.97
CA ARG A 5 -8.28 18.08 -6.25
C ARG A 5 -8.40 16.56 -6.19
N PHE A 6 -7.42 15.85 -6.73
CA PHE A 6 -7.35 14.39 -6.66
C PHE A 6 -7.37 13.90 -5.21
N TYR A 7 -6.63 14.56 -4.31
CA TYR A 7 -6.60 14.22 -2.89
C TYR A 7 -7.80 14.72 -2.07
N GLY A 8 -8.78 15.36 -2.69
CA GLY A 8 -9.89 15.99 -1.98
C GLY A 8 -9.49 17.26 -1.21
N LEU A 9 -8.40 17.91 -1.60
CA LEU A 9 -7.88 19.13 -0.98
C LEU A 9 -8.21 20.37 -1.82
N GLN A 10 -8.37 21.51 -1.17
CA GLN A 10 -8.54 22.82 -1.80
C GLN A 10 -7.26 23.21 -2.55
N TYR A 11 -6.11 23.04 -1.88
CA TYR A 11 -4.75 23.14 -2.41
C TYR A 11 -3.79 22.29 -1.55
N LEU A 12 -2.57 22.06 -2.02
CA LEU A 12 -1.53 21.41 -1.21
C LEU A 12 -0.87 22.48 -0.33
N PRO A 13 -0.89 22.33 1.00
CA PRO A 13 -0.31 23.34 1.88
C PRO A 13 1.21 23.34 1.82
N THR A 14 1.78 24.51 2.05
CA THR A 14 3.20 24.70 2.27
C THR A 14 3.62 24.19 3.65
N PHE A 15 4.93 24.01 3.84
CA PHE A 15 5.48 23.63 5.14
C PHE A 15 5.09 24.62 6.24
N ASP A 16 5.26 25.93 5.99
CA ASP A 16 4.97 27.00 6.96
C ASP A 16 3.49 27.03 7.36
N GLU A 17 2.58 26.78 6.41
CA GLU A 17 1.14 26.67 6.68
C GLU A 17 0.81 25.49 7.59
N VAL A 18 1.44 24.33 7.35
CA VAL A 18 1.26 23.14 8.21
C VAL A 18 1.85 23.37 9.59
N GLU A 19 3.04 23.97 9.67
CA GLU A 19 3.70 24.27 10.95
C GLU A 19 2.86 25.24 11.79
N ALA A 20 2.39 26.35 11.18
CA ALA A 20 1.56 27.34 11.86
C ALA A 20 0.22 26.77 12.32
N TRP A 21 -0.40 25.89 11.52
CA TRP A 21 -1.66 25.24 11.90
C TRP A 21 -1.48 24.26 13.06
N ARG A 22 -0.42 23.46 13.05
CA ARG A 22 -0.14 22.49 14.13
C ARG A 22 0.26 23.14 15.45
N ALA A 23 0.81 24.35 15.43
CA ALA A 23 1.19 25.09 16.63
C ALA A 23 -0.02 25.64 17.42
N GLN A 24 -1.25 25.53 16.89
CA GLN A 24 -2.46 25.99 17.54
C GLN A 24 -2.86 25.05 18.70
N GLU A 25 -3.29 25.61 19.84
CA GLU A 25 -3.66 24.82 21.04
C GLU A 25 -4.87 23.88 20.82
N ASN A 26 -5.78 24.27 19.91
CA ASN A 26 -6.96 23.48 19.52
C ASN A 26 -6.97 23.28 18.01
N VAL A 27 -6.25 22.26 17.56
CA VAL A 27 -6.22 21.87 16.15
C VAL A 27 -7.61 21.36 15.74
N GLY A 28 -8.34 22.19 14.99
CA GLY A 28 -9.63 21.83 14.39
C GLY A 28 -9.49 20.86 13.20
N PRO A 29 -10.53 20.67 12.37
CA PRO A 29 -10.40 19.93 11.13
C PRO A 29 -9.32 20.55 10.23
N CYS A 30 -8.71 19.72 9.39
CA CYS A 30 -7.67 20.15 8.44
C CYS A 30 -8.24 21.23 7.50
N PRO A 31 -7.71 22.46 7.50
CA PRO A 31 -8.32 23.60 6.82
C PRO A 31 -8.25 23.49 5.29
N TRP A 32 -7.36 22.63 4.79
CA TRP A 32 -7.16 22.39 3.36
C TRP A 32 -8.03 21.28 2.81
N ASP A 33 -8.72 20.51 3.65
CA ASP A 33 -9.68 19.52 3.17
C ASP A 33 -10.86 20.25 2.51
N LYS A 34 -11.38 19.69 1.42
CA LYS A 34 -12.62 20.19 0.84
C LYS A 34 -13.80 19.83 1.76
N PRO A 35 -14.82 20.70 1.89
CA PRO A 35 -16.07 20.32 2.52
C PRO A 35 -16.62 19.06 1.85
N ALA A 36 -16.91 18.03 2.63
CA ALA A 36 -17.34 16.75 2.09
C ALA A 36 -18.78 16.81 1.58
N GLU A 37 -19.02 16.38 0.33
CA GLU A 37 -20.38 16.06 -0.14
C GLU A 37 -20.84 14.68 0.37
N VAL A 38 -19.92 13.77 0.69
CA VAL A 38 -20.16 12.48 1.35
C VAL A 38 -18.93 12.16 2.20
N GLN A 39 -19.06 12.10 3.52
CA GLN A 39 -17.95 11.69 4.41
C GLN A 39 -17.94 10.17 4.54
N GLU A 40 -16.89 9.53 4.04
CA GLU A 40 -16.36 8.39 4.78
C GLU A 40 -15.56 8.92 5.95
N GLU A 41 -15.75 8.35 7.14
CA GLU A 41 -15.01 8.75 8.34
C GLU A 41 -13.51 8.73 8.04
N ALA A 42 -12.84 9.86 8.26
CA ALA A 42 -11.39 9.90 8.24
C ALA A 42 -10.89 8.90 9.28
N PRO A 43 -10.05 7.91 8.93
CA PRO A 43 -9.54 6.99 9.92
C PRO A 43 -8.80 7.80 10.98
N GLY A 44 -9.06 7.47 12.25
CA GLY A 44 -8.48 8.18 13.39
C GLY A 44 -6.96 8.22 13.32
N GLY A 45 -6.37 9.31 13.80
CA GLY A 45 -4.92 9.51 13.81
C GLY A 45 -4.53 10.95 13.48
N GLU A 46 -3.24 11.25 13.63
CA GLU A 46 -2.69 12.57 13.31
C GLU A 46 -2.61 12.78 11.79
N ARG A 47 -3.09 13.93 11.28
CA ARG A 47 -3.06 14.25 9.85
C ARG A 47 -1.63 14.49 9.33
N TYR A 48 -0.81 15.21 10.09
CA TYR A 48 0.55 15.56 9.73
C TYR A 48 1.51 15.09 10.83
N ILE A 49 2.21 13.98 10.59
CA ILE A 49 3.18 13.43 11.54
C ILE A 49 4.51 14.19 11.40
N ALA A 50 5.04 14.73 12.49
CA ALA A 50 6.38 15.35 12.50
C ALA A 50 7.46 14.31 12.19
N LEU A 51 8.39 14.67 11.30
CA LEU A 51 9.53 13.83 10.94
C LEU A 51 10.79 14.27 11.71
N HIS A 52 11.64 13.30 12.05
CA HIS A 52 12.87 13.53 12.83
C HIS A 52 13.88 14.44 12.13
N ARG A 53 13.86 14.50 10.79
CA ARG A 53 14.75 15.33 9.96
C ARG A 53 14.09 16.64 9.50
N GLY A 54 12.99 17.02 10.14
CA GLY A 54 12.15 18.12 9.68
C GLY A 54 11.18 17.70 8.57
N GLY A 55 10.15 18.50 8.37
CA GLY A 55 9.04 18.16 7.47
C GLY A 55 7.91 17.39 8.17
N PHE A 56 6.86 17.14 7.41
CA PHE A 56 5.66 16.45 7.86
C PHE A 56 5.27 15.34 6.88
N LEU A 57 4.85 14.20 7.41
CA LEU A 57 4.15 13.18 6.63
C LEU A 57 2.65 13.46 6.67
N ASP A 58 2.09 13.82 5.51
CA ASP A 58 0.65 13.89 5.32
C ASP A 58 0.05 12.48 5.22
N THR A 59 -0.59 12.03 6.29
CA THR A 59 -1.10 10.66 6.41
C THR A 59 -2.28 10.38 5.49
N HIS A 60 -3.06 11.40 5.14
CA HIS A 60 -4.20 11.27 4.22
C HIS A 60 -3.74 11.12 2.79
N VAL A 61 -2.87 12.02 2.31
CA VAL A 61 -2.31 11.93 0.97
C VAL A 61 -1.53 10.63 0.80
N TYR A 62 -0.75 10.24 1.81
CA TYR A 62 -0.03 8.96 1.81
C TYR A 62 -0.99 7.77 1.68
N ARG A 63 -2.02 7.67 2.52
CA ARG A 63 -3.01 6.59 2.46
C ARG A 63 -3.68 6.52 1.09
N GLN A 64 -4.07 7.65 0.51
CA GLN A 64 -4.68 7.65 -0.82
C GLN A 64 -3.73 7.17 -1.92
N ARG A 65 -2.44 7.52 -1.86
CA ARG A 65 -1.45 6.98 -2.80
C ARG A 65 -1.29 5.47 -2.68
N ILE A 66 -1.21 4.95 -1.46
CA ILE A 66 -1.14 3.50 -1.25
C ILE A 66 -2.44 2.80 -1.65
N GLN A 67 -3.60 3.44 -1.41
CA GLN A 67 -4.91 2.92 -1.79
C GLN A 67 -4.97 2.62 -3.28
N ILE A 68 -4.55 3.56 -4.12
CA ILE A 68 -4.53 3.37 -5.58
C ILE A 68 -3.64 2.20 -5.96
N ALA A 69 -2.44 2.11 -5.38
CA ALA A 69 -1.51 1.01 -5.65
C ALA A 69 -2.10 -0.35 -5.22
N ALA A 70 -2.77 -0.38 -4.06
CA ALA A 70 -3.44 -1.57 -3.56
C ALA A 70 -4.61 -1.98 -4.46
N GLU A 71 -5.46 -1.04 -4.87
CA GLU A 71 -6.61 -1.29 -5.74
C GLU A 71 -6.17 -1.80 -7.12
N ILE A 72 -5.17 -1.15 -7.74
CA ILE A 72 -4.62 -1.58 -9.03
C ILE A 72 -4.05 -3.00 -8.91
N PHE A 73 -3.23 -3.25 -7.88
CA PHE A 73 -2.61 -4.56 -7.69
C PHE A 73 -3.63 -5.68 -7.47
N LEU A 74 -4.62 -5.45 -6.61
CA LEU A 74 -5.67 -6.43 -6.32
C LEU A 74 -6.58 -6.67 -7.53
N THR A 75 -6.90 -5.63 -8.30
CA THR A 75 -7.68 -5.76 -9.55
C THR A 75 -6.91 -6.60 -10.57
N GLU A 76 -5.65 -6.27 -10.80
CA GLU A 76 -4.80 -7.00 -11.75
C GLU A 76 -4.64 -8.47 -11.35
N ALA A 77 -4.41 -8.72 -10.06
CA ALA A 77 -4.30 -10.09 -9.54
C ALA A 77 -5.60 -10.87 -9.72
N ASN A 78 -6.75 -10.25 -9.43
CA ASN A 78 -8.07 -10.82 -9.62
C ASN A 78 -8.32 -11.19 -11.10
N ASP A 79 -8.02 -10.28 -12.02
CA ASP A 79 -8.22 -10.52 -13.46
C ASP A 79 -7.28 -11.57 -14.04
N ARG A 80 -5.99 -11.58 -13.64
CA ARG A 80 -5.04 -12.62 -14.06
C ARG A 80 -5.45 -13.99 -13.55
N ALA A 81 -5.88 -14.09 -12.29
CA ALA A 81 -6.35 -15.34 -11.71
C ALA A 81 -7.60 -15.85 -12.42
N ARG A 82 -8.55 -14.96 -12.74
CA ARG A 82 -9.72 -15.28 -13.56
C ARG A 82 -9.34 -15.84 -14.93
N ALA A 83 -8.44 -15.16 -15.64
CA ALA A 83 -7.98 -15.58 -16.97
C ALA A 83 -7.24 -16.92 -16.95
N ALA A 84 -6.54 -17.23 -15.85
CA ALA A 84 -5.85 -18.49 -15.64
C ALA A 84 -6.73 -19.60 -15.04
N GLU A 85 -8.03 -19.35 -14.80
CA GLU A 85 -8.96 -20.25 -14.11
C GLU A 85 -8.46 -20.71 -12.72
N LYS A 86 -7.84 -19.77 -11.98
CA LYS A 86 -7.22 -19.99 -10.66
C LYS A 86 -7.74 -19.00 -9.61
N GLN A 87 -7.22 -19.15 -8.39
CA GLN A 87 -7.35 -18.15 -7.33
C GLN A 87 -6.01 -17.41 -7.13
N ALA A 88 -6.05 -16.09 -6.97
CA ALA A 88 -4.87 -15.28 -6.73
C ALA A 88 -4.38 -15.45 -5.29
N PHE A 89 -3.09 -15.74 -5.16
CA PHE A 89 -2.33 -15.53 -3.94
C PHE A 89 -1.46 -14.28 -4.15
N CYS A 90 -1.87 -13.19 -3.50
CA CYS A 90 -1.21 -11.91 -3.63
C CYS A 90 -0.06 -11.80 -2.63
N HIS A 91 1.16 -11.56 -3.10
CA HIS A 91 2.32 -11.25 -2.27
C HIS A 91 2.55 -9.73 -2.26
N VAL A 92 2.32 -9.10 -1.11
CA VAL A 92 2.45 -7.67 -0.88
C VAL A 92 3.70 -7.42 -0.05
N VAL A 93 4.53 -6.50 -0.49
CA VAL A 93 5.66 -5.96 0.27
C VAL A 93 5.40 -4.52 0.67
N GLY A 94 6.13 -4.04 1.67
CA GLY A 94 6.07 -2.65 2.06
C GLY A 94 6.63 -1.70 1.01
N LEU A 95 5.77 -1.09 0.19
CA LEU A 95 6.17 -0.01 -0.72
C LEU A 95 6.69 1.19 0.08
N GLY A 96 7.99 1.49 -0.07
CA GLY A 96 8.63 2.59 0.65
C GLY A 96 8.78 2.38 2.16
N LEU A 97 8.68 1.13 2.65
CA LEU A 97 8.86 0.79 4.08
C LEU A 97 10.28 0.31 4.43
N GLY A 98 11.18 0.28 3.44
CA GLY A 98 12.61 0.01 3.64
C GLY A 98 13.39 1.30 3.91
N VAL A 99 14.47 1.53 3.17
CA VAL A 99 15.32 2.73 3.30
C VAL A 99 14.57 4.06 3.08
N TRP A 100 13.42 4.00 2.41
CA TRP A 100 12.53 5.12 2.13
C TRP A 100 11.53 5.42 3.26
N GLN A 101 11.55 4.64 4.36
CA GLN A 101 10.67 4.87 5.49
C GLN A 101 11.09 6.13 6.26
N VAL A 102 10.19 7.10 6.37
CA VAL A 102 10.35 8.34 7.13
C VAL A 102 9.62 8.31 8.47
N SER A 103 8.63 7.43 8.64
CA SER A 103 7.89 7.26 9.90
C SER A 103 7.53 5.81 10.17
N GLN A 104 7.59 5.40 11.45
CA GLN A 104 7.15 4.08 11.91
C GLN A 104 5.67 3.81 11.63
N GLY A 105 4.84 4.86 11.55
CA GLY A 105 3.42 4.75 11.24
C GLY A 105 3.10 4.37 9.79
N GLN A 106 4.06 4.49 8.85
CA GLN A 106 3.79 4.23 7.43
C GLN A 106 3.32 2.80 7.13
N ALA A 107 3.86 1.81 7.85
CA ALA A 107 3.45 0.42 7.68
C ALA A 107 1.95 0.25 8.01
N GLN A 108 1.52 0.87 9.11
CA GLN A 108 0.12 0.84 9.53
C GLN A 108 -0.80 1.58 8.54
N LEU A 109 -0.39 2.76 8.06
CA LEU A 109 -1.12 3.50 7.04
C LEU A 109 -1.27 2.70 5.74
N SER A 110 -0.22 1.96 5.34
CA SER A 110 -0.30 1.07 4.17
C SER A 110 -1.28 -0.08 4.40
N LEU A 111 -1.27 -0.70 5.58
CA LEU A 111 -2.21 -1.77 5.93
C LEU A 111 -3.66 -1.27 5.98
N GLU A 112 -3.90 -0.02 6.41
CA GLU A 112 -5.23 0.59 6.38
C GLU A 112 -5.75 0.79 4.96
N ALA A 113 -4.90 1.23 4.05
CA ALA A 113 -5.24 1.34 2.63
C ALA A 113 -5.58 -0.04 2.03
N TYR A 114 -4.73 -1.04 2.24
CA TYR A 114 -5.05 -2.40 1.79
C TYR A 114 -6.34 -2.94 2.41
N ALA A 115 -6.59 -2.70 3.69
CA ALA A 115 -7.83 -3.12 4.34
C ALA A 115 -9.07 -2.49 3.70
N ARG A 116 -8.99 -1.21 3.35
CA ARG A 116 -10.06 -0.51 2.64
C ARG A 116 -10.27 -1.14 1.27
N ALA A 117 -9.22 -1.25 0.45
CA ALA A 117 -9.28 -1.86 -0.88
C ALA A 117 -9.92 -3.25 -0.84
N MET A 118 -9.43 -4.12 0.05
CA MET A 118 -9.94 -5.48 0.22
C MET A 118 -11.42 -5.55 0.63
N ARG A 119 -11.96 -4.52 1.30
CA ARG A 119 -13.35 -4.48 1.77
C ARG A 119 -14.31 -3.85 0.76
N THR A 120 -13.84 -2.86 0.00
CA THR A 120 -14.71 -2.05 -0.88
C THR A 120 -14.73 -2.56 -2.31
N MET A 121 -13.73 -3.35 -2.72
CA MET A 121 -13.67 -3.95 -4.05
C MET A 121 -14.41 -5.27 -4.13
N ARG A 122 -14.72 -5.68 -5.35
CA ARG A 122 -15.22 -7.01 -5.70
C ARG A 122 -14.04 -7.87 -6.16
N LEU A 123 -13.67 -8.87 -5.38
CA LEU A 123 -12.45 -9.69 -5.54
C LEU A 123 -12.73 -11.21 -5.51
N PRO A 124 -13.63 -11.74 -6.38
CA PRO A 124 -14.03 -13.15 -6.36
C PRO A 124 -12.91 -14.15 -6.68
N HIS A 125 -11.81 -13.67 -7.27
CA HIS A 125 -10.67 -14.50 -7.62
C HIS A 125 -9.44 -14.21 -6.76
N VAL A 126 -9.57 -13.47 -5.66
CA VAL A 126 -8.47 -13.29 -4.70
C VAL A 126 -8.74 -14.14 -3.46
N SER A 127 -7.97 -15.23 -3.28
CA SER A 127 -8.15 -16.10 -2.12
C SER A 127 -7.26 -15.73 -0.95
N ASP A 128 -6.08 -15.17 -1.20
CA ASP A 128 -5.07 -14.89 -0.18
C ASP A 128 -4.34 -13.58 -0.46
N VAL A 129 -4.04 -12.83 0.60
CA VAL A 129 -3.13 -11.69 0.58
C VAL A 129 -2.10 -11.88 1.69
N THR A 130 -0.84 -11.96 1.31
CA THR A 130 0.31 -12.01 2.21
C THR A 130 0.95 -10.64 2.31
N PHE A 131 1.08 -10.13 3.52
CA PHE A 131 1.88 -8.95 3.86
C PHE A 131 3.26 -9.40 4.34
N ALA A 132 4.20 -9.48 3.41
CA ALA A 132 5.56 -9.91 3.68
C ALA A 132 6.41 -8.77 4.26
N TRP A 133 7.21 -9.08 5.28
CA TRP A 133 8.15 -8.14 5.93
C TRP A 133 7.52 -6.95 6.66
N PHE A 134 6.21 -6.97 6.90
CA PHE A 134 5.55 -6.01 7.78
C PHE A 134 5.92 -6.27 9.26
N PRO A 135 5.85 -5.25 10.14
CA PRO A 135 6.19 -5.39 11.55
C PRO A 135 5.45 -6.53 12.25
N SER A 136 6.10 -7.17 13.22
CA SER A 136 5.46 -8.24 14.01
C SER A 136 4.23 -7.71 14.76
N GLY A 137 3.17 -8.51 14.81
CA GLY A 137 1.90 -8.11 15.45
C GLY A 137 1.02 -7.19 14.61
N SER A 138 1.41 -6.89 13.36
CA SER A 138 0.59 -6.15 12.40
C SER A 138 -0.79 -6.75 12.19
N ARG A 139 -1.73 -5.89 11.80
CA ARG A 139 -3.11 -6.25 11.47
C ARG A 139 -3.57 -5.45 10.27
N VAL A 140 -4.30 -6.08 9.37
CA VAL A 140 -4.96 -5.42 8.24
C VAL A 140 -6.45 -5.42 8.53
N GLY A 141 -7.06 -4.24 8.66
CA GLY A 141 -8.48 -4.13 9.00
C GLY A 141 -8.88 -4.85 10.30
N GLY A 142 -7.96 -5.02 11.24
CA GLY A 142 -8.17 -5.80 12.47
C GLY A 142 -7.84 -7.30 12.35
N ALA A 143 -7.75 -7.85 11.14
CA ALA A 143 -7.41 -9.25 10.91
C ALA A 143 -5.92 -9.53 11.18
N ARG A 144 -5.64 -10.61 11.91
CA ARG A 144 -4.30 -11.17 12.14
C ARG A 144 -3.91 -12.18 11.07
N ASP A 145 -2.68 -12.68 11.14
CA ASP A 145 -2.22 -13.81 10.35
C ASP A 145 -3.18 -15.01 10.48
N GLY A 146 -3.54 -15.60 9.34
CA GLY A 146 -4.48 -16.72 9.24
C GLY A 146 -5.96 -16.36 9.28
N GLU A 147 -6.32 -15.14 9.70
CA GLU A 147 -7.69 -14.65 9.72
C GLU A 147 -8.16 -14.20 8.33
N ARG A 148 -9.43 -13.81 8.23
CA ARG A 148 -10.11 -13.54 6.96
C ARG A 148 -10.76 -12.16 6.95
N ILE A 149 -10.63 -11.48 5.82
CA ILE A 149 -11.42 -10.29 5.48
C ILE A 149 -12.45 -10.71 4.42
N ARG A 150 -13.60 -10.02 4.40
CA ARG A 150 -14.58 -10.15 3.34
C ARG A 150 -14.56 -8.93 2.45
N ASP A 151 -14.65 -9.16 1.15
CA ASP A 151 -14.86 -8.11 0.14
C ASP A 151 -16.30 -7.58 0.17
N VAL A 152 -16.63 -6.67 -0.73
CA VAL A 152 -17.96 -6.01 -0.76
C VAL A 152 -19.11 -6.98 -1.09
N GLU A 153 -18.82 -8.12 -1.74
CA GLU A 153 -19.79 -9.16 -2.07
C GLU A 153 -19.72 -10.37 -1.11
N GLY A 154 -18.89 -10.30 -0.07
CA GLY A 154 -18.77 -11.32 0.95
C GLY A 154 -17.77 -12.44 0.65
N HIS A 155 -17.01 -12.37 -0.45
CA HIS A 155 -15.94 -13.32 -0.77
C HIS A 155 -14.85 -13.25 0.29
N SER A 156 -14.33 -14.42 0.71
CA SER A 156 -13.39 -14.50 1.82
C SER A 156 -11.94 -14.52 1.35
N ILE A 157 -11.19 -13.53 1.79
CA ILE A 157 -9.75 -13.38 1.53
C ILE A 157 -8.99 -13.73 2.80
N LYS A 158 -8.09 -14.71 2.73
CA LYS A 158 -7.22 -15.10 3.85
C LYS A 158 -6.02 -14.16 3.93
N VAL A 159 -5.75 -13.66 5.12
CA VAL A 159 -4.63 -12.77 5.41
C VAL A 159 -3.43 -13.59 5.92
N HIS A 160 -2.23 -13.22 5.48
CA HIS A 160 -1.00 -13.75 6.03
C HIS A 160 -0.01 -12.63 6.37
N PHE A 161 0.76 -12.80 7.44
CA PHE A 161 1.91 -11.96 7.79
C PHE A 161 3.12 -12.87 7.98
N ASN A 162 4.13 -12.74 7.12
CA ASN A 162 5.32 -13.58 7.18
C ASN A 162 6.53 -12.87 6.54
N ARG A 163 7.60 -13.62 6.30
CA ARG A 163 8.83 -13.16 5.61
C ARG A 163 9.07 -13.96 4.32
N ARG A 164 7.99 -14.32 3.63
CA ARG A 164 8.05 -15.04 2.35
C ARG A 164 8.76 -14.17 1.31
N GLU A 165 9.58 -14.81 0.49
CA GLU A 165 10.18 -14.15 -0.68
C GLU A 165 9.17 -14.07 -1.84
N PRO A 166 9.18 -12.99 -2.64
CA PRO A 166 8.15 -12.73 -3.65
C PRO A 166 8.03 -13.83 -4.71
N ALA A 167 9.12 -14.52 -5.03
CA ALA A 167 9.15 -15.62 -6.01
C ALA A 167 9.16 -17.02 -5.37
N GLU A 168 8.96 -17.14 -4.05
CA GLU A 168 8.87 -18.44 -3.41
C GLU A 168 7.71 -19.26 -4.06
N PRO A 169 7.90 -20.54 -4.41
CA PRO A 169 6.86 -21.35 -5.04
C PRO A 169 5.66 -21.61 -4.12
N LEU A 170 4.44 -21.56 -4.65
CA LEU A 170 3.25 -22.00 -3.93
C LEU A 170 3.13 -23.53 -4.01
N ARG A 171 2.78 -24.17 -2.88
CA ARG A 171 2.44 -25.60 -2.85
C ARG A 171 1.05 -25.91 -3.42
N SER A 172 0.24 -24.88 -3.64
CA SER A 172 -1.13 -24.92 -4.14
C SER A 172 -1.14 -24.68 -5.66
N PRO A 173 -1.22 -25.73 -6.50
CA PRO A 173 -1.23 -25.57 -7.96
C PRO A 173 -2.48 -24.83 -8.49
N GLU A 174 -3.57 -24.83 -7.71
CA GLU A 174 -4.83 -24.12 -7.97
C GLU A 174 -4.72 -22.60 -7.79
N LYS A 175 -3.59 -22.11 -7.27
CA LYS A 175 -3.35 -20.69 -7.03
C LYS A 175 -2.35 -20.10 -8.03
N LEU A 176 -2.61 -18.85 -8.41
CA LEU A 176 -1.70 -18.02 -9.17
C LEU A 176 -0.98 -17.08 -8.20
N LEU A 177 0.35 -17.18 -8.13
CA LEU A 177 1.16 -16.22 -7.39
C LEU A 177 1.22 -14.90 -8.17
N VAL A 178 0.80 -13.81 -7.54
CA VAL A 178 0.93 -12.46 -8.09
C VAL A 178 1.70 -11.64 -7.07
N ALA A 179 2.91 -11.21 -7.43
CA ALA A 179 3.81 -10.54 -6.50
C ALA A 179 3.96 -9.05 -6.83
N GLN A 180 3.91 -8.23 -5.79
CA GLN A 180 4.33 -6.84 -5.81
C GLN A 180 5.80 -6.76 -5.36
N TYR A 181 6.54 -5.80 -5.92
CA TYR A 181 7.91 -5.51 -5.56
C TYR A 181 8.08 -3.99 -5.40
N ALA A 182 8.95 -3.57 -4.48
CA ALA A 182 9.24 -2.17 -4.28
C ALA A 182 10.03 -1.61 -5.47
N TRP A 183 9.78 -0.34 -5.79
CA TRP A 183 10.27 0.34 -6.99
C TRP A 183 10.59 1.80 -6.69
N ASP A 184 11.66 2.34 -7.27
CA ASP A 184 11.97 3.76 -7.23
C ASP A 184 11.36 4.51 -8.42
N GLY A 185 10.65 5.61 -8.16
CA GLY A 185 10.12 6.45 -9.22
C GLY A 185 11.22 6.93 -10.17
N ASN A 186 10.95 6.88 -11.48
CA ASN A 186 11.87 7.26 -12.56
C ASN A 186 13.05 6.29 -12.83
N SER A 187 12.90 5.01 -12.45
CA SER A 187 13.82 3.92 -12.80
C SER A 187 13.13 2.82 -13.64
N TYR A 188 13.88 2.08 -14.46
CA TYR A 188 13.40 0.86 -15.16
C TYR A 188 13.27 -0.32 -14.20
N PRO A 189 12.26 -1.22 -14.34
CA PRO A 189 12.20 -2.50 -13.63
C PRO A 189 13.58 -3.18 -13.53
N GLY A 190 14.06 -3.53 -12.34
CA GLY A 190 15.49 -3.76 -12.02
C GLY A 190 16.21 -2.69 -11.16
N ASN A 191 15.91 -1.39 -11.32
CA ASN A 191 16.53 -0.26 -10.60
C ASN A 191 18.06 -0.35 -10.59
N GLU A 192 18.70 -0.49 -9.42
CA GLU A 192 20.15 -0.59 -9.33
C GLU A 192 20.72 -1.86 -9.98
N TYR A 193 19.88 -2.81 -10.41
CA TYR A 193 20.27 -3.89 -11.33
C TYR A 193 20.96 -3.33 -12.58
N TRP A 194 20.42 -2.27 -13.18
CA TRP A 194 21.00 -1.63 -14.37
C TRP A 194 22.37 -0.99 -14.09
N LEU A 195 22.73 -0.86 -12.82
CA LEU A 195 24.02 -0.39 -12.31
C LEU A 195 24.87 -1.51 -11.69
N GLY A 196 24.43 -2.78 -11.78
CA GLY A 196 25.15 -3.95 -11.27
C GLY A 196 25.00 -4.23 -9.78
N SER A 197 24.07 -3.57 -9.08
CA SER A 197 23.74 -3.84 -7.68
C SER A 197 22.58 -4.81 -7.56
N LEU A 198 22.74 -5.83 -6.71
CA LEU A 198 21.72 -6.85 -6.43
C LEU A 198 21.13 -6.71 -5.01
N ALA A 199 21.40 -5.60 -4.32
CA ALA A 199 21.11 -5.46 -2.88
C ALA A 199 19.96 -4.50 -2.56
N GLY A 200 19.39 -3.78 -3.54
CA GLY A 200 18.27 -2.87 -3.35
C GLY A 200 16.93 -3.60 -3.20
N SER A 201 15.95 -2.90 -2.64
CA SER A 201 14.60 -3.44 -2.45
C SER A 201 13.86 -3.51 -3.79
N GLY A 202 13.92 -4.65 -4.46
CA GLY A 202 13.25 -4.88 -5.75
C GLY A 202 14.18 -5.39 -6.85
N ASP A 203 15.49 -5.10 -6.76
CA ASP A 203 16.48 -5.48 -7.77
C ASP A 203 16.55 -7.01 -7.98
N PRO A 204 16.55 -7.85 -6.92
CA PRO A 204 16.55 -9.30 -7.09
C PRO A 204 15.26 -9.85 -7.70
N ALA A 205 14.13 -9.15 -7.52
CA ALA A 205 12.83 -9.59 -8.03
C ALA A 205 12.76 -9.45 -9.56
N ALA A 206 13.36 -8.39 -10.11
CA ALA A 206 13.50 -8.18 -11.55
C ALA A 206 14.49 -9.14 -12.20
N VAL A 207 15.50 -9.62 -11.45
CA VAL A 207 16.47 -10.62 -11.93
C VAL A 207 15.89 -12.03 -11.93
N SER A 208 15.03 -12.35 -10.96
CA SER A 208 14.50 -13.71 -10.75
C SER A 208 13.17 -13.98 -11.47
N ALA A 209 12.43 -12.94 -11.83
CA ALA A 209 11.36 -13.01 -12.81
C ALA A 209 11.98 -12.65 -14.17
N GLU A 210 11.79 -13.46 -15.21
CA GLU A 210 12.34 -13.20 -16.54
C GLU A 210 11.81 -11.85 -17.10
N ALA A 211 12.45 -10.74 -16.75
CA ALA A 211 12.23 -9.43 -17.34
C ALA A 211 12.93 -9.43 -18.71
N GLY A 212 12.32 -10.16 -19.64
CA GLY A 212 12.86 -10.45 -20.96
C GLY A 212 13.37 -9.19 -21.68
N GLN A 213 14.56 -9.36 -22.25
CA GLN A 213 15.20 -8.44 -23.19
C GLN A 213 14.21 -8.00 -24.27
N TRP A 214 14.13 -6.68 -24.51
CA TRP A 214 13.49 -6.12 -25.71
C TRP A 214 14.31 -6.42 -26.96
#